data_AF-A0A1M7EJS8-F1
#
_entry.id   AF-A0A1M7EJS8-F1
#
_cell.length_a   1.000
_cell.length_b   1.000
_cell.length_c   1.000
_cell.angle_alpha   90.00
_cell.angle_beta   90.00
_cell.angle_gamma   90.00
#
_symmetry.space_group_name_H-M   'P 1'
#
loop_
_entity.id
_entity.type
_entity.pdbx_description
1 polymer ?
#
loop_
_entity_poly.entity_id
_entity_poly.type
_entity_poly.pdbx_seq_one_letter_code
_entity_poly.pdbx_strand_id
1 'polypeptide(L)'
;MNAEWSELNKSMQNLIKKEGTYQDGINTLLVLREKLIEEIYSFKENLNRDEFNAIPFINVSGYHSKTIAYSLWHIFRIEDIVAHTLIMGDEQILLKGNYQLRMKSPIITTGNELIKEQISDFSKVLDLNELYLYISKVMRSTDNLLRNLSYQDLKRKITNESKNYLKSLEVVSRDENAYWLIDYWCGKDIKGLIQMPFSRHLIMHIEACLRIINKIHPN
;
A
#
# COMPACT_ATOMS: atom_id res chain seq x y z
N MET A 1 -17.73 5.43 -0.76
CA MET A 1 -16.45 5.79 -1.37
C MET A 1 -16.37 7.31 -1.36
N ASN A 2 -15.27 7.88 -0.87
CA ASN A 2 -15.04 9.33 -0.88
C ASN A 2 -15.10 9.82 -2.34
N ALA A 3 -16.02 10.73 -2.63
CA ALA A 3 -16.31 11.17 -4.00
C ALA A 3 -15.10 11.87 -4.64
N GLU A 4 -14.37 12.66 -3.86
CA GLU A 4 -13.17 13.37 -4.33
C GLU A 4 -12.06 12.39 -4.71
N TRP A 5 -11.73 11.43 -3.84
CA TRP A 5 -10.69 10.43 -4.11
C TRP A 5 -11.03 9.58 -5.33
N SER A 6 -12.31 9.21 -5.47
CA SER A 6 -12.80 8.48 -6.63
C SER A 6 -12.62 9.27 -7.92
N GLU A 7 -12.96 10.56 -7.92
CA GLU A 7 -12.86 11.41 -9.11
C GLU A 7 -11.40 11.68 -9.50
N LEU A 8 -10.52 11.94 -8.51
CA LEU A 8 -9.07 12.07 -8.75
C LEU A 8 -8.49 10.79 -9.36
N ASN A 9 -8.81 9.62 -8.81
CA ASN A 9 -8.34 8.34 -9.35
C ASN A 9 -8.87 8.08 -10.77
N LYS A 10 -10.14 8.38 -11.03
CA LYS A 10 -10.74 8.24 -12.37
C LYS A 10 -10.08 9.19 -13.38
N SER A 11 -9.87 10.45 -12.99
CA SER A 11 -9.20 11.46 -13.81
C SER A 11 -7.76 11.06 -14.13
N MET A 12 -6.98 10.69 -13.11
CA MET A 12 -5.63 10.15 -13.26
C MET A 12 -5.59 8.99 -14.26
N GLN A 13 -6.46 7.99 -14.09
CA GLN A 13 -6.49 6.83 -14.98
C GLN A 13 -6.78 7.18 -16.45
N ASN A 14 -7.53 8.24 -16.71
CA ASN A 14 -7.81 8.70 -18.07
C ASN A 14 -6.65 9.50 -18.65
N LEU A 15 -6.03 10.36 -17.86
CA LEU A 15 -4.94 11.24 -18.28
C LEU A 15 -3.66 10.45 -18.63
N ILE A 16 -3.31 9.42 -17.86
CA ILE A 16 -2.09 8.62 -18.12
C ILE A 16 -2.17 7.74 -19.38
N LYS A 17 -3.33 7.66 -20.06
CA LYS A 17 -3.51 6.86 -21.29
C LYS A 17 -2.89 7.50 -22.53
N LYS A 18 -2.61 8.82 -22.49
CA LYS A 18 -2.12 9.58 -23.64
C LYS A 18 -0.86 10.33 -23.23
N GLU A 19 0.12 10.36 -24.13
CA GLU A 19 1.40 11.03 -23.91
C GLU A 19 1.23 12.51 -23.59
N GLY A 20 0.41 13.23 -24.36
CA GLY A 20 0.19 14.66 -24.19
C GLY A 20 -0.52 15.07 -22.89
N THR A 21 -1.13 14.13 -22.16
CA THR A 21 -1.78 14.38 -20.86
C THR A 21 -1.16 13.58 -19.72
N TYR A 22 -0.05 12.88 -19.99
CA TYR A 22 0.56 11.96 -19.03
C TYR A 22 1.02 12.68 -17.76
N GLN A 23 1.70 13.82 -17.92
CA GLN A 23 2.22 14.60 -16.80
C GLN A 23 1.09 15.10 -15.89
N ASP A 24 -0.03 15.53 -16.46
CA ASP A 24 -1.22 15.92 -15.69
C ASP A 24 -1.81 14.73 -14.93
N GLY A 25 -1.76 13.53 -15.53
CA GLY A 25 -2.15 12.29 -14.87
C GLY A 25 -1.28 11.97 -13.66
N ILE A 26 0.05 12.09 -13.79
CA ILE A 26 0.97 11.91 -12.66
C ILE A 26 0.76 12.99 -11.58
N ASN A 27 0.58 14.25 -11.98
CA ASN A 27 0.27 15.33 -11.02
C ASN A 27 -1.05 15.07 -10.28
N THR A 28 -2.08 14.59 -10.98
CA THR A 28 -3.36 14.19 -10.37
C THR A 28 -3.18 13.04 -9.38
N LEU A 29 -2.34 12.06 -9.71
CA LEU A 29 -1.99 10.96 -8.80
C LEU A 29 -1.31 11.48 -7.53
N LEU A 30 -0.37 12.41 -7.67
CA LEU A 30 0.37 12.98 -6.55
C LEU A 30 -0.55 13.78 -5.62
N VAL A 31 -1.51 14.53 -6.16
CA VAL A 31 -2.55 15.23 -5.36
C VAL A 31 -3.43 14.24 -4.60
N LEU A 32 -3.86 13.15 -5.24
CA LEU A 32 -4.61 12.10 -4.56
C LEU A 32 -3.77 11.51 -3.41
N ARG A 33 -2.52 11.20 -3.69
CA ARG A 33 -1.56 10.62 -2.74
C ARG A 33 -1.31 11.54 -1.54
N GLU A 34 -1.17 12.84 -1.76
CA GLU A 34 -1.08 13.86 -0.71
C GLU A 34 -2.29 13.84 0.23
N LYS A 35 -3.51 13.86 -0.33
CA LYS A 35 -4.75 13.77 0.47
C LYS A 35 -4.85 12.49 1.29
N LEU A 36 -4.41 11.36 0.71
CA LEU A 36 -4.44 10.06 1.39
C LEU A 36 -3.42 9.99 2.54
N ILE A 37 -2.23 10.59 2.40
CA ILE A 37 -1.25 10.62 3.49
C ILE A 37 -1.65 11.59 4.60
N GLU A 38 -2.31 12.71 4.27
CA GLU A 38 -2.92 13.61 5.26
C GLU A 38 -3.94 12.86 6.12
N GLU A 39 -4.82 12.05 5.50
CA GLU A 39 -5.77 11.21 6.21
C GLU A 39 -5.06 10.18 7.10
N ILE A 40 -4.00 9.53 6.62
CA ILE A 40 -3.21 8.58 7.41
C ILE A 40 -2.57 9.27 8.64
N TYR A 41 -2.10 10.51 8.50
CA TYR A 41 -1.57 11.27 9.64
C TYR A 41 -2.67 11.73 10.59
N SER A 42 -3.88 12.03 10.10
CA SER A 42 -5.04 12.30 10.96
C SER A 42 -5.30 11.12 11.92
N PHE A 43 -5.13 9.88 11.46
CA PHE A 43 -5.28 8.70 12.33
C PHE A 43 -4.25 8.69 13.47
N LYS A 44 -3.01 9.13 13.20
CA LYS A 44 -1.95 9.18 14.21
C LYS A 44 -2.26 10.19 15.31
N GLU A 45 -2.85 11.31 14.93
CA GLU A 45 -3.14 12.43 15.84
C GLU A 45 -4.39 12.16 16.69
N ASN A 46 -5.38 11.47 16.12
CA ASN A 46 -6.72 11.38 16.72
C ASN A 46 -7.04 10.02 17.35
N LEU A 47 -6.25 8.97 17.09
CA LEU A 47 -6.51 7.62 17.61
C LEU A 47 -5.48 7.18 18.64
N ASN A 48 -5.95 6.42 19.63
CA ASN A 48 -5.09 5.77 20.61
C ASN A 48 -4.64 4.37 20.15
N ARG A 49 -3.72 3.76 20.90
CA ARG A 49 -3.13 2.45 20.58
C ARG A 49 -4.18 1.34 20.45
N ASP A 50 -5.19 1.30 21.30
CA ASP A 50 -6.18 0.22 21.29
C ASP A 50 -7.07 0.28 20.05
N GLU A 51 -7.35 1.48 19.55
CA GLU A 51 -8.11 1.71 18.33
C GLU A 51 -7.36 1.25 17.07
N PHE A 52 -6.03 1.42 17.05
CA PHE A 52 -5.19 0.85 15.98
C PHE A 52 -5.21 -0.68 15.94
N ASN A 53 -5.48 -1.33 17.08
CA ASN A 53 -5.50 -2.79 17.25
C ASN A 53 -6.92 -3.38 17.11
N ALA A 54 -7.94 -2.53 17.12
CA ALA A 54 -9.33 -2.93 17.12
C ALA A 54 -9.75 -3.57 15.78
N ILE A 55 -10.52 -4.65 15.89
CA ILE A 55 -11.05 -5.43 14.74
C ILE A 55 -12.58 -5.57 14.84
N PRO A 56 -13.34 -4.46 14.80
CA PRO A 56 -14.79 -4.48 15.09
C PRO A 56 -15.63 -5.27 14.07
N PHE A 57 -15.01 -5.69 12.97
CA PHE A 57 -15.61 -6.37 11.82
C PHE A 57 -15.00 -7.77 11.60
N ILE A 58 -14.59 -8.47 12.66
CA ILE A 58 -13.85 -9.74 12.57
C ILE A 58 -14.56 -10.86 11.78
N ASN A 59 -15.90 -10.87 11.78
CA ASN A 59 -16.73 -11.91 11.16
C ASN A 59 -17.26 -11.55 9.75
N VAL A 60 -16.87 -10.41 9.20
CA VAL A 60 -17.27 -10.01 7.83
C VAL A 60 -16.11 -10.16 6.86
N SER A 61 -16.43 -10.23 5.57
CA SER A 61 -15.43 -10.25 4.50
C SER A 61 -15.07 -8.84 4.03
N GLY A 62 -13.91 -8.72 3.39
CA GLY A 62 -13.44 -7.47 2.78
C GLY A 62 -12.52 -6.64 3.68
N TYR A 63 -12.09 -5.48 3.17
CA TYR A 63 -10.99 -4.70 3.74
C TYR A 63 -11.22 -4.21 5.18
N HIS A 64 -12.47 -3.94 5.55
CA HIS A 64 -12.82 -3.42 6.87
C HIS A 64 -12.82 -4.50 7.96
N SER A 65 -12.67 -5.78 7.60
CA SER A 65 -12.44 -6.90 8.53
C SER A 65 -11.03 -6.92 9.13
N LYS A 66 -10.15 -6.01 8.69
CA LYS A 66 -8.77 -5.87 9.18
C LYS A 66 -8.71 -4.81 10.30
N THR A 67 -7.54 -4.59 10.88
CA THR A 67 -7.28 -3.46 11.78
C THR A 67 -6.68 -2.28 11.01
N ILE A 68 -6.59 -1.11 11.66
CA ILE A 68 -5.93 0.08 11.08
C ILE A 68 -4.43 -0.17 10.96
N ALA A 69 -3.76 -0.65 12.01
CA ALA A 69 -2.31 -0.87 11.98
C ALA A 69 -1.90 -1.89 10.90
N TYR A 70 -2.62 -3.01 10.79
CA TYR A 70 -2.42 -3.97 9.70
C TYR A 70 -2.60 -3.31 8.34
N SER A 71 -3.66 -2.53 8.16
CA SER A 71 -3.97 -1.92 6.87
C SER A 71 -2.86 -0.97 6.42
N LEU A 72 -2.32 -0.18 7.35
CA LEU A 72 -1.19 0.71 7.08
C LEU A 72 0.09 -0.08 6.74
N TRP A 73 0.45 -1.10 7.52
CA TRP A 73 1.55 -2.01 7.16
C TRP A 73 1.37 -2.59 5.76
N HIS A 74 0.20 -3.16 5.49
CA HIS A 74 -0.12 -3.85 4.25
C HIS A 74 -0.03 -2.94 3.02
N ILE A 75 -0.59 -1.73 3.10
CA ILE A 75 -0.50 -0.72 2.02
C ILE A 75 0.96 -0.48 1.64
N PHE A 76 1.75 -0.04 2.62
CA PHE A 76 3.10 0.44 2.34
C PHE A 76 4.11 -0.70 2.18
N ARG A 77 3.79 -1.91 2.63
CA ARG A 77 4.57 -3.10 2.31
C ARG A 77 4.42 -3.50 0.85
N ILE A 78 3.19 -3.50 0.33
CA ILE A 78 2.95 -3.72 -1.10
C ILE A 78 3.59 -2.62 -1.94
N GLU A 79 3.41 -1.36 -1.56
CA GLU A 79 3.96 -0.23 -2.30
C GLU A 79 5.49 -0.30 -2.37
N ASP A 80 6.17 -0.57 -1.26
CA ASP A 80 7.64 -0.72 -1.20
C ASP A 80 8.14 -1.84 -2.13
N ILE A 81 7.55 -3.04 -2.05
CA ILE A 81 7.92 -4.17 -2.91
C ILE A 81 7.74 -3.80 -4.39
N VAL A 82 6.58 -3.24 -4.75
CA VAL A 82 6.29 -2.92 -6.15
C VAL A 82 7.21 -1.81 -6.67
N ALA A 83 7.42 -0.74 -5.90
CA ALA A 83 8.27 0.36 -6.31
C ALA A 83 9.74 -0.05 -6.41
N HIS A 84 10.29 -0.63 -5.34
CA HIS A 84 11.72 -0.90 -5.24
C HIS A 84 12.11 -2.18 -5.97
N THR A 85 11.44 -3.30 -5.71
CA THR A 85 11.83 -4.58 -6.32
C THR A 85 11.41 -4.69 -7.79
N LEU A 86 10.19 -4.28 -8.14
CA LEU A 86 9.66 -4.53 -9.49
C LEU A 86 9.94 -3.41 -10.49
N ILE A 87 9.94 -2.14 -10.06
CA ILE A 87 10.08 -1.00 -10.97
C ILE A 87 11.52 -0.46 -10.99
N MET A 88 12.11 -0.20 -9.82
CA MET A 88 13.46 0.35 -9.71
C MET A 88 14.55 -0.73 -9.75
N GLY A 89 14.23 -1.95 -9.32
CA GLY A 89 15.19 -3.05 -9.23
C GLY A 89 16.23 -2.87 -8.12
N ASP A 90 15.90 -2.12 -7.07
CA ASP A 90 16.77 -1.82 -5.93
C ASP A 90 16.25 -2.42 -4.62
N GLU A 91 17.00 -2.16 -3.54
CA GLU A 91 16.67 -2.67 -2.21
C GLU A 91 15.43 -1.95 -1.63
N GLN A 92 14.51 -2.74 -1.10
CA GLN A 92 13.30 -2.27 -0.43
C GLN A 92 13.63 -1.40 0.79
N ILE A 93 12.84 -0.35 1.00
CA ILE A 93 13.00 0.56 2.15
C ILE A 93 12.90 -0.19 3.46
N LEU A 94 12.04 -1.21 3.54
CA LEU A 94 11.89 -2.02 4.74
C LEU A 94 13.24 -2.59 5.21
N LEU A 95 14.05 -3.08 4.27
CA LEU A 95 15.34 -3.71 4.52
C LEU A 95 16.43 -2.66 4.73
N LYS A 96 16.56 -1.71 3.79
CA LYS A 96 17.56 -0.63 3.83
C LYS A 96 17.51 0.18 5.13
N GLY A 97 16.31 0.38 5.68
CA GLY A 97 16.08 1.13 6.91
C GLY A 97 15.98 0.29 8.19
N ASN A 98 16.20 -1.04 8.11
CA ASN A 98 15.95 -2.00 9.19
C ASN A 98 14.56 -1.83 9.85
N TYR A 99 13.57 -1.41 9.06
CA TYR A 99 12.25 -1.05 9.58
C TYR A 99 11.49 -2.25 10.11
N GLN A 100 11.69 -3.46 9.56
CA GLN A 100 11.08 -4.68 10.10
C GLN A 100 11.43 -4.86 11.58
N LEU A 101 12.72 -4.78 11.92
CA LEU A 101 13.21 -4.90 13.29
C LEU A 101 12.75 -3.73 14.15
N ARG A 102 12.94 -2.49 13.67
CA ARG A 102 12.60 -1.28 14.42
C ARG A 102 11.12 -1.24 14.78
N MET A 103 10.25 -1.58 13.83
CA MET A 103 8.81 -1.64 14.07
C MET A 103 8.33 -2.93 14.72
N LYS A 104 9.25 -3.87 15.01
CA LYS A 104 8.95 -5.17 15.64
C LYS A 104 7.95 -6.01 14.82
N SER A 105 7.97 -5.88 13.50
CA SER A 105 7.10 -6.69 12.64
C SER A 105 7.56 -8.15 12.67
N PRO A 106 6.70 -9.10 13.10
CA PRO A 106 7.03 -10.51 13.13
C PRO A 106 7.05 -11.15 11.73
N ILE A 107 6.57 -10.42 10.71
CA ILE A 107 6.53 -10.89 9.32
C ILE A 107 7.27 -9.91 8.40
N ILE A 108 7.85 -10.45 7.33
CA ILE A 108 8.43 -9.68 6.22
C ILE A 108 7.44 -9.55 5.03
N THR A 109 6.39 -10.36 5.06
CA THR A 109 5.40 -10.51 3.99
C THR A 109 4.41 -9.33 3.95
N THR A 110 3.57 -9.30 2.92
CA THR A 110 2.45 -8.37 2.81
C THR A 110 1.33 -8.60 3.84
N GLY A 111 1.37 -9.69 4.60
CA GLY A 111 0.37 -10.04 5.62
C GLY A 111 -0.93 -10.63 5.09
N ASN A 112 -1.04 -10.92 3.79
CA ASN A 112 -2.24 -11.51 3.17
C ASN A 112 -2.64 -12.87 3.77
N GLU A 113 -1.68 -13.59 4.34
CA GLU A 113 -1.88 -14.86 5.04
C GLU A 113 -2.56 -14.70 6.42
N LEU A 114 -2.59 -13.49 6.98
CA LEU A 114 -3.14 -13.26 8.32
C LEU A 114 -4.67 -13.23 8.29
N ILE A 115 -5.27 -14.03 9.16
CA ILE A 115 -6.73 -14.14 9.32
C ILE A 115 -7.18 -13.75 10.72
N LYS A 116 -8.36 -13.11 10.80
CA LYS A 116 -9.09 -12.80 12.03
C LYS A 116 -8.20 -12.31 13.18
N GLU A 117 -8.11 -13.06 14.28
CA GLU A 117 -7.37 -12.71 15.49
C GLU A 117 -5.87 -12.50 15.22
N GLN A 118 -5.27 -13.23 14.27
CA GLN A 118 -3.85 -13.05 13.89
C GLN A 118 -3.56 -11.63 13.41
N ILE A 119 -4.53 -10.96 12.78
CA ILE A 119 -4.40 -9.57 12.32
C ILE A 119 -4.34 -8.63 13.52
N SER A 120 -5.17 -8.86 14.54
CA SER A 120 -5.16 -8.06 15.76
C SER A 120 -3.87 -8.29 16.56
N ASP A 121 -3.42 -9.54 16.68
CA ASP A 121 -2.18 -9.86 17.39
C ASP A 121 -0.95 -9.30 16.66
N PHE A 122 -0.91 -9.36 15.33
CA PHE A 122 0.09 -8.66 14.52
C PHE A 122 0.08 -7.15 14.78
N SER A 123 -1.09 -6.53 14.86
CA SER A 123 -1.20 -5.09 15.10
C SER A 123 -0.66 -4.67 16.48
N LYS A 124 -0.93 -5.48 17.51
CA LYS A 124 -0.50 -5.23 18.89
C LYS A 124 1.02 -5.26 19.07
N VAL A 125 1.77 -5.94 18.20
CA VAL A 125 3.23 -6.01 18.31
C VAL A 125 3.95 -4.88 17.58
N LEU A 126 3.32 -4.26 16.58
CA LEU A 126 3.95 -3.20 15.77
C LEU A 126 4.23 -1.94 16.58
N ASP A 127 5.42 -1.37 16.47
CA ASP A 127 5.69 0.00 16.91
C ASP A 127 5.12 0.99 15.88
N LEU A 128 4.10 1.77 16.27
CA LEU A 128 3.44 2.69 15.34
C LEU A 128 4.33 3.85 14.94
N ASN A 129 5.22 4.34 15.81
CA ASN A 129 6.09 5.45 15.44
C ASN A 129 7.03 5.03 14.31
N GLU A 130 7.57 3.84 14.40
CA GLU A 130 8.43 3.26 13.37
C GLU A 130 7.66 2.89 12.10
N LEU A 131 6.42 2.40 12.24
CA LEU A 131 5.52 2.19 11.10
C LEU A 131 5.27 3.51 10.34
N TYR A 132 4.96 4.60 11.02
CA TYR A 132 4.73 5.91 10.39
C TYR A 132 6.00 6.49 9.74
N LEU A 133 7.18 6.25 10.31
CA LEU A 133 8.44 6.63 9.68
C LEU A 133 8.68 5.83 8.39
N TYR A 134 8.41 4.52 8.41
CA TYR A 134 8.46 3.66 7.23
C TYR A 134 7.50 4.15 6.14
N ILE A 135 6.23 4.39 6.49
CA ILE A 135 5.20 4.93 5.60
C ILE A 135 5.67 6.21 4.91
N SER A 136 6.18 7.17 5.69
CA SER A 136 6.68 8.45 5.16
C SER A 136 7.82 8.25 4.15
N LYS A 137 8.74 7.32 4.42
CA LYS A 137 9.86 7.02 3.50
C LYS A 137 9.38 6.35 2.21
N VAL A 138 8.50 5.36 2.31
CA VAL A 138 7.93 4.68 1.14
C VAL A 138 7.16 5.68 0.28
N MET A 139 6.26 6.44 0.89
CA MET A 139 5.45 7.45 0.19
C MET A 139 6.33 8.43 -0.61
N ARG A 140 7.34 9.01 0.04
CA ARG A 140 8.27 9.95 -0.60
C ARG A 140 9.09 9.31 -1.72
N SER A 141 9.53 8.06 -1.54
CA SER A 141 10.29 7.33 -2.54
C SER A 141 9.45 7.04 -3.78
N THR A 142 8.23 6.52 -3.58
CA THR A 142 7.27 6.25 -4.66
C THR A 142 6.87 7.53 -5.38
N ASP A 143 6.64 8.64 -4.68
CA ASP A 143 6.32 9.92 -5.31
C ASP A 143 7.47 10.43 -6.19
N ASN A 144 8.72 10.27 -5.74
CA ASN A 144 9.90 10.57 -6.55
C ASN A 144 10.00 9.65 -7.76
N LEU A 145 9.73 8.35 -7.60
CA LEU A 145 9.67 7.41 -8.72
C LEU A 145 8.63 7.86 -9.75
N LEU A 146 7.41 8.19 -9.32
CA LEU A 146 6.31 8.62 -10.20
C LEU A 146 6.68 9.88 -10.99
N ARG A 147 7.38 10.84 -10.38
CA ARG A 147 7.84 12.07 -11.06
C ARG A 147 8.90 11.80 -12.13
N ASN A 148 9.68 10.74 -11.97
CA ASN A 148 10.79 10.40 -12.86
C ASN A 148 10.43 9.39 -13.97
N LEU A 149 9.26 8.74 -13.88
CA LEU A 149 8.78 7.84 -14.93
C LEU A 149 8.34 8.64 -16.15
N SER A 150 8.82 8.25 -17.33
CA SER A 150 8.35 8.79 -18.61
C SER A 150 7.08 8.07 -19.08
N TYR A 151 6.37 8.66 -20.03
CA TYR A 151 5.22 8.00 -20.67
C TYR A 151 5.62 6.69 -21.38
N GLN A 152 6.85 6.60 -21.89
CA GLN A 152 7.33 5.39 -22.56
C GLN A 152 7.51 4.22 -21.59
N ASP A 153 7.92 4.51 -20.35
CA ASP A 153 8.10 3.51 -19.29
C ASP A 153 6.80 2.78 -18.94
N LEU A 154 5.65 3.42 -19.15
CA LEU A 154 4.33 2.84 -18.83
C LEU A 154 4.08 1.46 -19.46
N LYS A 155 4.68 1.20 -20.63
CA LYS A 155 4.53 -0.06 -21.37
C LYS A 155 5.55 -1.13 -20.95
N ARG A 156 6.53 -0.77 -20.12
CA ARG A 156 7.55 -1.70 -19.62
C ARG A 156 6.87 -2.80 -18.81
N LYS A 157 7.11 -4.05 -19.20
CA LYS A 157 6.63 -5.23 -18.50
C LYS A 157 7.64 -5.69 -17.45
N ILE A 158 7.14 -6.33 -16.40
CA ILE A 158 7.99 -7.01 -15.44
C ILE A 158 8.59 -8.27 -16.11
N THR A 159 9.90 -8.45 -15.97
CA THR A 159 10.59 -9.59 -16.60
C THR A 159 10.43 -10.86 -15.77
N ASN A 160 10.63 -12.02 -16.39
CA ASN A 160 10.68 -13.28 -15.66
C ASN A 160 11.82 -13.33 -14.64
N GLU A 161 12.92 -12.64 -14.91
CA GLU A 161 14.04 -12.49 -13.98
C GLU A 161 13.60 -11.72 -12.72
N SER A 162 12.95 -10.55 -12.87
CA SER A 162 12.39 -9.79 -11.74
C SER A 162 11.34 -10.60 -10.98
N LYS A 163 10.52 -11.39 -11.67
CA LYS A 163 9.53 -12.29 -11.04
C LYS A 163 10.21 -13.39 -10.21
N ASN A 164 11.25 -14.02 -10.73
CA ASN A 164 12.00 -15.05 -10.01
C ASN A 164 12.76 -14.47 -8.82
N TYR A 165 13.32 -13.27 -8.99
CA TYR A 165 13.93 -12.53 -7.89
C TYR A 165 12.90 -12.22 -6.80
N LEU A 166 11.73 -11.68 -7.15
CA LEU A 166 10.64 -11.43 -6.18
C LEU A 166 10.26 -12.69 -5.40
N LYS A 167 10.16 -13.84 -6.06
CA LYS A 167 9.89 -15.13 -5.39
C LYS A 167 10.98 -15.50 -4.38
N SER A 168 12.24 -15.27 -4.72
CA SER A 168 13.38 -15.58 -3.85
C SER A 168 13.45 -14.73 -2.58
N LEU A 169 12.81 -13.55 -2.58
CA LEU A 169 12.79 -12.66 -1.43
C LEU A 169 11.80 -13.08 -0.33
N GLU A 170 10.87 -14.00 -0.63
CA GLU A 170 9.85 -14.49 0.31
C GLU A 170 9.02 -13.37 0.97
N VAL A 171 8.88 -12.22 0.30
CA VAL A 171 8.11 -11.04 0.74
C VAL A 171 6.62 -11.14 0.44
N VAL A 172 6.20 -12.23 -0.21
CA VAL A 172 4.81 -12.64 -0.36
C VAL A 172 4.72 -14.07 0.19
N SER A 173 3.77 -14.32 1.09
CA SER A 173 3.58 -15.64 1.68
C SER A 173 3.24 -16.68 0.60
N ARG A 174 3.65 -17.93 0.84
CA ARG A 174 3.28 -19.08 0.00
C ARG A 174 1.86 -19.57 0.24
N ASP A 175 1.15 -18.98 1.20
CA ASP A 175 -0.27 -19.21 1.46
C ASP A 175 -1.12 -18.93 0.20
N GLU A 176 -2.16 -19.73 -0.02
CA GLU A 176 -3.05 -19.61 -1.18
C GLU A 176 -3.74 -18.24 -1.27
N ASN A 177 -3.97 -17.57 -0.13
CA ASN A 177 -4.57 -16.24 -0.06
C ASN A 177 -3.60 -15.11 -0.44
N ALA A 178 -2.30 -15.41 -0.55
CA ALA A 178 -1.24 -14.43 -0.77
C ALA A 178 -0.50 -14.64 -2.10
N TYR A 179 -0.14 -15.87 -2.43
CA TYR A 179 0.83 -16.18 -3.47
C TYR A 179 0.43 -15.69 -4.88
N TRP A 180 -0.88 -15.57 -5.13
CA TRP A 180 -1.43 -15.01 -6.37
C TRP A 180 -0.95 -13.57 -6.66
N LEU A 181 -0.53 -12.81 -5.64
CA LEU A 181 -0.04 -11.44 -5.79
C LEU A 181 1.19 -11.35 -6.70
N ILE A 182 2.07 -12.36 -6.67
CA ILE A 182 3.26 -12.40 -7.52
C ILE A 182 2.85 -12.42 -9.00
N ASP A 183 1.94 -13.32 -9.36
CA ASP A 183 1.43 -13.41 -10.72
C ASP A 183 0.62 -12.18 -11.12
N TYR A 184 -0.15 -11.62 -10.19
CA TYR A 184 -0.89 -10.39 -10.40
C TYR A 184 0.02 -9.21 -10.74
N TRP A 185 1.05 -8.92 -9.94
CA TRP A 185 1.96 -7.80 -10.21
C TRP A 185 2.83 -8.04 -11.44
N CYS A 186 3.41 -9.24 -11.57
CA CYS A 186 4.30 -9.55 -12.68
C CYS A 186 3.56 -9.71 -14.02
N GLY A 187 2.23 -9.88 -14.00
CA GLY A 187 1.37 -9.84 -15.18
C GLY A 187 1.02 -8.43 -15.66
N LYS A 188 1.42 -7.37 -14.96
CA LYS A 188 1.16 -5.97 -15.31
C LYS A 188 2.33 -5.33 -16.05
N ASP A 189 2.02 -4.23 -16.75
CA ASP A 189 2.98 -3.21 -17.12
C ASP A 189 3.08 -2.15 -15.98
N ILE A 190 4.02 -1.22 -16.09
CA ILE A 190 4.17 -0.14 -15.10
C ILE A 190 2.88 0.66 -14.94
N LYS A 191 2.17 0.93 -16.03
CA LYS A 191 0.85 1.59 -15.96
C LYS A 191 -0.12 0.83 -15.05
N GLY A 192 -0.21 -0.49 -15.20
CA GLY A 192 -1.06 -1.34 -14.35
C GLY A 192 -0.67 -1.31 -12.87
N LEU A 193 0.62 -1.18 -12.58
CA LEU A 193 1.14 -1.03 -11.20
C LEU A 193 0.85 0.37 -10.62
N ILE A 194 0.89 1.41 -11.45
CA ILE A 194 0.48 2.76 -11.06
C ILE A 194 -1.03 2.80 -10.74
N GLN A 195 -1.87 2.18 -11.57
CA GLN A 195 -3.33 2.24 -11.47
C GLN A 195 -3.94 1.45 -10.29
N MET A 196 -3.16 0.56 -9.68
CA MET A 196 -3.65 -0.34 -8.63
C MET A 196 -2.82 -0.18 -7.35
N PRO A 197 -1.60 -0.76 -7.21
CA PRO A 197 -0.74 -0.57 -6.04
C PRO A 197 -0.55 0.87 -5.58
N PHE A 198 -0.37 1.84 -6.48
CA PHE A 198 -0.02 3.22 -6.09
C PHE A 198 -1.21 4.19 -6.03
N SER A 199 -2.42 3.73 -6.36
CA SER A 199 -3.63 4.56 -6.35
C SER A 199 -4.83 3.86 -5.70
N ARG A 200 -5.51 2.97 -6.42
CA ARG A 200 -6.78 2.39 -5.98
C ARG A 200 -6.62 1.56 -4.70
N HIS A 201 -5.51 0.85 -4.54
CA HIS A 201 -5.22 0.05 -3.36
C HIS A 201 -5.21 0.90 -2.08
N LEU A 202 -4.53 2.07 -2.10
CA LEU A 202 -4.49 3.00 -0.97
C LEU A 202 -5.92 3.44 -0.59
N ILE A 203 -6.71 3.89 -1.58
CA ILE A 203 -8.11 4.32 -1.36
C ILE A 203 -8.90 3.22 -0.64
N MET A 204 -8.85 1.99 -1.15
CA MET A 204 -9.66 0.89 -0.64
C MET A 204 -9.37 0.56 0.83
N HIS A 205 -8.11 0.61 1.23
CA HIS A 205 -7.68 0.34 2.60
C HIS A 205 -7.88 1.54 3.54
N ILE A 206 -7.64 2.76 3.08
CA ILE A 206 -7.86 3.96 3.90
C ILE A 206 -9.37 4.16 4.16
N GLU A 207 -10.23 3.93 3.17
CA GLU A 207 -11.68 3.92 3.40
C GLU A 207 -12.13 2.80 4.34
N ALA A 208 -11.44 1.67 4.34
CA ALA A 208 -11.70 0.60 5.30
C ALA A 208 -11.34 1.03 6.72
N CYS A 209 -10.21 1.73 6.90
CA CYS A 209 -9.82 2.35 8.16
C CYS A 209 -10.88 3.34 8.64
N LEU A 210 -11.37 4.23 7.76
CA LEU A 210 -12.46 5.16 8.10
C LEU A 210 -13.74 4.44 8.55
N ARG A 211 -14.11 3.32 7.91
CA ARG A 211 -15.25 2.50 8.37
C ARG A 211 -15.02 1.87 9.74
N ILE A 212 -13.79 1.43 10.02
CA ILE A 212 -13.39 0.91 11.35
C ILE A 212 -13.52 2.02 12.39
N ILE A 213 -12.97 3.21 12.12
CA ILE A 213 -13.03 4.39 12.99
C ILE A 213 -14.49 4.76 13.29
N ASN A 214 -15.34 4.89 12.27
CA ASN A 214 -16.77 5.20 12.45
C ASN A 214 -17.54 4.13 13.25
N LYS A 215 -17.04 2.88 13.26
CA LYS A 215 -17.63 1.81 14.06
C LYS A 215 -17.22 1.88 15.53
N ILE A 216 -16.01 2.36 15.81
CA ILE A 216 -15.47 2.57 17.15
C ILE A 216 -16.06 3.85 17.76
N HIS A 217 -16.12 4.92 16.97
CA HIS A 217 -16.71 6.22 17.30
C HIS A 217 -17.98 6.44 16.46
N PRO A 218 -19.09 5.78 16.80
CA PRO A 218 -20.36 6.10 16.17
C PRO A 218 -20.75 7.54 16.52
N ASN A 219 -21.11 8.34 15.51
CA ASN A 219 -21.71 9.66 15.69
C ASN A 219 -23.03 9.59 16.48
#